data_AF-K1S881-F1
#
_entry.id   AF-K1S881-F1
#
_cell.length_a   1.000
_cell.length_b   1.000
_cell.length_c   1.000
_cell.angle_alpha   90.00
_cell.angle_beta   90.00
_cell.angle_gamma   90.00
#
_symmetry.space_group_name_H-M   'P 1'
#
loop_
_entity.id
_entity.type
_entity.pdbx_description
1 polymer ?
#
loop_
_entity_poly.entity_id
_entity_poly.type
_entity_poly.pdbx_seq_one_letter_code
_entity_poly.pdbx_strand_id
1 'polypeptide(L)'
;MAEIKAFRGLRFTDKAGSTGEVCCPPYDIISPEQKKQYLAENPHNIIRLELPKTAEDTDEAYGKARAYLNEWLDEEILKCDEKPSIYIYEMVFDALGSSY
;
A
#
# COMPACT_ATOMS: atom_id res chain seq x y z
N MET A 1 18.61 -22.01 14.34
CA MET A 1 17.24 -22.18 13.81
C MET A 1 16.57 -20.81 13.79
N ALA A 2 15.82 -20.45 12.76
CA ALA A 2 15.16 -19.15 12.70
C ALA A 2 13.99 -19.08 13.70
N GLU A 3 13.83 -17.94 14.37
CA GLU A 3 12.68 -17.66 15.24
C GLU A 3 11.65 -16.85 14.44
N ILE A 4 10.41 -17.35 14.34
CA ILE A 4 9.31 -16.68 13.62
C ILE A 4 8.38 -16.04 14.67
N LYS A 5 8.18 -14.72 14.57
CA LYS A 5 7.31 -13.95 15.48
C LYS A 5 6.12 -13.38 14.73
N ALA A 6 4.93 -13.60 15.28
CA ALA A 6 3.71 -12.98 14.81
C ALA A 6 3.69 -11.48 15.13
N PHE A 7 3.08 -10.68 14.26
CA PHE A 7 2.91 -9.23 14.44
C PHE A 7 1.51 -8.80 14.01
N ARG A 8 1.12 -7.58 14.38
CA ARG A 8 -0.16 -7.00 13.95
C ARG A 8 0.07 -6.25 12.65
N GLY A 9 -0.45 -6.79 11.56
CA GLY A 9 -0.42 -6.17 10.24
C GLY A 9 -1.38 -4.99 10.18
N LEU A 10 -0.94 -3.93 9.51
CA LEU A 10 -1.76 -2.79 9.14
C LEU A 10 -2.36 -3.07 7.76
N ARG A 11 -3.69 -3.10 7.64
CA ARG A 11 -4.38 -3.50 6.42
C ARG A 11 -5.47 -2.50 6.05
N PHE A 12 -5.75 -2.39 4.75
CA PHE A 12 -6.95 -1.71 4.28
C PHE A 12 -8.19 -2.44 4.78
N THR A 13 -9.20 -1.68 5.16
CA THR A 13 -10.54 -2.19 5.46
C THR A 13 -11.43 -2.05 4.23
N ASP A 14 -12.62 -2.66 4.28
CA ASP A 14 -13.61 -2.55 3.20
C ASP A 14 -14.06 -1.10 2.94
N LYS A 15 -13.82 -0.16 3.88
CA LYS A 15 -14.08 1.28 3.68
C LYS A 15 -13.20 1.88 2.59
N ALA A 16 -12.03 1.28 2.34
CA ALA A 16 -11.08 1.78 1.35
C ALA A 16 -11.43 1.35 -0.09
N GLY A 17 -12.38 0.42 -0.27
CA GLY A 17 -12.65 -0.24 -1.55
C GLY A 17 -11.98 -1.61 -1.64
N SER A 18 -11.97 -2.19 -2.85
CA SER A 18 -11.34 -3.48 -3.09
C SER A 18 -9.80 -3.37 -3.12
N THR A 19 -9.09 -4.46 -2.82
CA THR A 19 -7.62 -4.50 -2.86
C THR A 19 -7.05 -4.04 -4.20
N GLY A 20 -7.72 -4.31 -5.32
CA GLY A 20 -7.27 -3.90 -6.65
C GLY A 20 -7.29 -2.38 -6.85
N GLU A 21 -8.23 -1.67 -6.23
CA GLU A 21 -8.39 -0.22 -6.37
C GLU A 21 -7.43 0.57 -5.47
N VAL A 22 -7.01 -0.03 -4.34
CA VAL A 22 -6.13 0.62 -3.36
C VAL A 22 -4.65 0.26 -3.53
N CYS A 23 -4.33 -0.74 -4.35
CA CYS A 23 -2.97 -1.13 -4.69
C CYS A 23 -2.53 -0.51 -6.02
N CYS A 24 -1.23 -0.50 -6.26
CA CYS A 24 -0.64 -0.11 -7.53
C CYS A 24 0.62 -0.95 -7.79
N PRO A 25 1.18 -0.94 -9.01
CA PRO A 25 2.50 -1.47 -9.28
C PRO A 25 3.58 -0.80 -8.40
N PRO A 26 4.80 -1.35 -8.36
CA PRO A 26 5.92 -0.71 -7.69
C PRO A 26 6.14 0.74 -8.15
N TYR A 27 6.42 1.64 -7.19
CA TYR A 27 6.52 3.08 -7.44
C TYR A 27 7.60 3.48 -8.47
N ASP A 28 8.64 2.67 -8.63
CA ASP A 28 9.77 2.93 -9.53
C ASP A 28 9.42 2.78 -11.02
N ILE A 29 8.28 2.16 -11.32
CA ILE A 29 7.76 2.01 -12.69
C ILE A 29 6.50 2.83 -12.98
N ILE A 30 6.03 3.63 -12.01
CA ILE A 30 4.82 4.46 -12.15
C ILE A 30 5.16 5.84 -12.70
N SER A 31 4.49 6.24 -13.79
CA SER A 31 4.59 7.60 -14.33
C SER A 31 3.76 8.62 -13.53
N PRO A 32 4.04 9.93 -13.63
CA PRO A 32 3.23 10.97 -13.00
C PRO A 32 1.75 10.94 -13.41
N GLU A 33 1.46 10.59 -14.67
CA GLU A 33 0.11 10.43 -15.20
C GLU A 33 -0.59 9.21 -14.59
N GLN A 34 0.09 8.06 -14.50
CA GLN A 34 -0.45 6.87 -13.85
C GLN A 34 -0.75 7.12 -12.37
N LYS A 35 0.15 7.80 -11.65
CA LYS A 35 -0.10 8.22 -10.27
C LYS A 35 -1.37 9.06 -10.15
N LYS A 36 -1.59 10.02 -11.05
CA LYS A 36 -2.84 10.81 -11.06
C LYS A 36 -4.07 9.95 -11.33
N GLN A 37 -3.96 8.96 -12.22
CA GLN A 37 -5.05 8.02 -12.52
C GLN A 37 -5.40 7.17 -11.30
N TYR A 38 -4.42 6.54 -10.64
CA TYR A 38 -4.66 5.76 -9.42
C TYR A 38 -5.33 6.57 -8.32
N LEU A 39 -4.88 7.82 -8.11
CA LEU A 39 -5.47 8.70 -7.09
C LEU A 39 -6.87 9.22 -7.47
N ALA A 40 -7.19 9.29 -8.77
CA ALA A 40 -8.51 9.66 -9.26
C ALA A 40 -9.50 8.48 -9.20
N GLU A 41 -9.02 7.27 -9.42
CA GLU A 41 -9.80 6.03 -9.29
C GLU A 41 -10.13 5.76 -7.82
N ASN A 42 -9.13 5.85 -6.94
CA ASN A 42 -9.34 5.71 -5.50
C ASN A 42 -8.47 6.69 -4.70
N PRO A 43 -9.07 7.60 -3.90
CA PRO A 43 -8.30 8.57 -3.12
C PRO A 43 -7.41 7.90 -2.05
N HIS A 44 -7.74 6.67 -1.63
CA HIS A 44 -7.01 5.84 -0.67
C HIS A 44 -5.94 4.93 -1.30
N ASN A 45 -5.67 5.07 -2.60
CA ASN A 45 -4.62 4.27 -3.23
C ASN A 45 -3.26 4.49 -2.55
N ILE A 46 -2.56 3.38 -2.28
CA ILE A 46 -1.32 3.35 -1.50
C ILE A 46 -0.21 4.23 -2.07
N ILE A 47 -0.27 4.53 -3.37
CA ILE A 47 0.68 5.44 -4.04
C ILE A 47 0.73 6.84 -3.39
N ARG A 48 -0.34 7.26 -2.70
CA ARG A 48 -0.36 8.51 -1.91
C ARG A 48 0.68 8.50 -0.80
N LEU A 49 0.91 7.34 -0.19
CA LEU A 49 1.85 7.15 0.92
C LEU A 49 3.22 6.66 0.43
N GLU A 50 3.24 5.78 -0.57
CA GLU A 50 4.45 5.13 -1.09
C GLU A 50 5.29 6.08 -1.95
N LEU A 51 4.64 6.87 -2.79
CA LEU A 51 5.29 7.87 -3.65
C LEU A 51 4.67 9.25 -3.39
N PRO A 52 4.86 9.87 -2.21
CA PRO A 52 4.28 11.19 -1.92
C PRO A 52 4.93 12.31 -2.75
N LYS A 53 6.10 12.03 -3.34
CA LYS A 53 6.91 12.98 -4.11
C LYS A 53 6.18 13.51 -5.35
N THR A 54 6.26 14.81 -5.55
CA THR A 54 6.34 15.45 -6.87
C THR A 54 7.80 15.82 -7.10
N ALA A 55 8.18 16.26 -8.30
CA ALA A 55 9.57 16.48 -8.75
C ALA A 55 10.46 17.40 -7.88
N GLU A 56 9.98 17.92 -6.75
CA GLU A 56 10.74 18.69 -5.77
C GLU A 56 10.78 17.94 -4.43
N ASP A 57 11.94 17.35 -4.16
CA ASP A 57 12.23 16.54 -2.96
C ASP A 57 12.31 17.44 -1.72
N THR A 58 11.20 17.53 -0.98
CA THR A 58 11.13 18.31 0.26
C THR A 58 10.57 17.47 1.41
N ASP A 59 11.06 17.73 2.63
CA ASP A 59 10.55 17.13 3.87
C ASP A 59 9.03 17.29 4.04
N GLU A 60 8.44 18.30 3.40
CA GLU A 60 7.00 18.58 3.39
C GLU A 60 6.18 17.42 2.78
N ALA A 61 6.70 16.74 1.75
CA ALA A 61 5.99 15.66 1.08
C ALA A 61 5.75 14.45 2.01
N TYR A 62 6.77 14.05 2.77
CA TYR A 62 6.64 12.99 3.77
C TYR A 62 5.79 13.45 4.97
N GLY A 63 5.82 14.74 5.30
CA GLY A 63 4.88 15.33 6.26
C GLY A 63 3.42 15.14 5.85
N LYS A 64 3.09 15.39 4.58
CA LYS A 64 1.75 15.14 4.02
C LYS A 64 1.39 13.65 4.00
N ALA A 65 2.32 12.78 3.64
CA ALA A 65 2.10 11.33 3.69
C ALA A 65 1.75 10.86 5.11
N ARG A 66 2.47 11.36 6.12
CA ARG A 66 2.16 11.10 7.54
C ARG A 66 0.77 11.59 7.93
N ALA A 67 0.37 12.78 7.47
CA ALA A 67 -0.95 13.31 7.74
C ALA A 67 -2.05 12.40 7.18
N TYR A 68 -1.92 11.97 5.92
CA TYR A 68 -2.84 11.02 5.30
C TYR A 68 -2.85 9.66 6.02
N LEU A 69 -1.69 9.13 6.41
CA LEU A 69 -1.63 7.87 7.16
C LEU A 69 -2.39 7.98 8.48
N ASN A 70 -2.25 9.08 9.22
CA ASN A 70 -2.98 9.29 10.47
C ASN A 70 -4.48 9.41 10.23
N GLU A 71 -4.89 10.19 9.23
CA GLU A 71 -6.30 10.32 8.81
C GLU A 71 -6.90 8.94 8.48
N TRP A 72 -6.18 8.12 7.72
CA TRP A 72 -6.65 6.78 7.36
C TRP A 72 -6.74 5.83 8.57
N LEU A 73 -5.89 6.00 9.58
CA LEU A 73 -5.99 5.26 10.83
C LEU A 73 -7.21 5.70 11.65
N ASP A 74 -7.43 7.02 11.76
CA ASP A 74 -8.52 7.62 12.53
C ASP A 74 -9.89 7.29 11.92
N GLU A 75 -9.99 7.24 10.58
CA GLU A 75 -11.21 6.89 9.84
C GLU A 75 -11.41 5.36 9.67
N GLU A 76 -10.45 4.57 10.14
CA GLU A 76 -10.35 3.13 9.94
C GLU A 76 -10.36 2.71 8.45
N ILE A 77 -9.84 3.55 7.56
CA ILE A 77 -9.47 3.15 6.19
C ILE A 77 -8.34 2.12 6.26
N LEU A 78 -7.36 2.36 7.13
CA LEU A 78 -6.35 1.40 7.55
C LEU A 78 -6.58 0.99 9.00
N LYS A 79 -6.41 -0.30 9.29
CA LYS A 79 -6.56 -0.82 10.65
C LYS A 79 -5.53 -1.90 10.97
N CYS A 80 -4.98 -1.83 12.17
CA CYS A 80 -4.12 -2.90 12.69
C CYS A 80 -4.96 -4.10 13.12
N ASP A 81 -4.48 -5.30 12.82
CA ASP A 81 -5.11 -6.51 13.28
C ASP A 81 -5.17 -6.57 14.82
N GLU A 82 -6.29 -7.07 15.35
CA GLU A 82 -6.52 -7.15 16.80
C GLU A 82 -5.52 -8.10 17.49
N LYS A 83 -5.09 -9.15 16.78
CA LYS A 83 -4.22 -10.20 17.29
C LYS A 83 -2.96 -10.32 16.43
N PRO A 84 -1.77 -10.53 17.03
CA PRO A 84 -0.58 -10.87 16.27
C PRO A 84 -0.84 -12.10 15.41
N SER A 85 -0.48 -12.03 14.13
CA SER A 85 -0.74 -13.08 13.15
C SER A 85 0.51 -13.34 12.28
N ILE A 86 0.51 -14.49 11.60
CA ILE A 86 1.48 -14.82 10.55
C ILE A 86 0.79 -14.64 9.21
N TYR A 87 1.38 -13.86 8.32
CA TYR A 87 0.84 -13.56 6.98
C TYR A 87 1.59 -14.41 5.97
N ILE A 88 0.89 -15.39 5.39
CA ILE A 88 1.44 -16.26 4.36
C ILE A 88 1.21 -15.59 3.02
N TYR A 89 2.27 -15.49 2.22
CA TYR A 89 2.22 -15.03 0.85
C TYR A 89 2.63 -16.18 -0.06
N GLU A 90 1.80 -16.45 -1.06
CA GLU A 90 2.07 -17.41 -2.12
C GLU A 90 2.03 -16.67 -3.45
N MET A 91 3.00 -16.97 -4.31
CA MET A 91 3.08 -16.41 -5.65
C MET A 91 3.18 -17.58 -6.62
N VAL A 92 2.30 -17.60 -7.60
CA VAL A 92 2.35 -18.53 -8.72
C VAL A 92 2.56 -17.73 -9.99
N PHE A 93 3.47 -18.16 -10.87
CA PHE A 93 3.71 -17.47 -12.13
C PHE A 93 4.13 -18.43 -13.25
N ASP A 94 3.78 -18.07 -14.48
CA ASP A 94 4.20 -18.81 -15.67
C ASP A 94 5.46 -18.21 -16.28
N ALA A 95 6.48 -19.03 -16.48
CA ALA A 95 7.72 -18.65 -17.14
C ALA A 95 8.26 -19.80 -17.99
N LEU A 96 8.79 -19.49 -19.19
CA LEU A 96 9.41 -20.47 -20.09
C LEU A 96 8.52 -21.68 -20.43
N GLY A 97 7.19 -21.50 -20.44
CA GLY A 97 6.23 -22.56 -20.72
C GLY A 97 5.95 -23.50 -19.54
N SER A 98 6.34 -23.13 -18.33
CA SER A 98 6.06 -23.87 -17.09
C SER A 98 5.44 -22.96 -16.02
N SER A 99 4.65 -23.55 -15.12
CA SER A 99 4.06 -22.86 -13.97
C SER A 99 4.87 -23.17 -12.70
N TYR A 100 5.16 -22.14 -11.90
CA TYR A 100 5.98 -22.19 -10.69
C TYR A 100 5.21 -21.65 -9.49
#